data_AF-A0A1G4BKB5-F1
#
_entry.id   AF-A0A1G4BKB5-F1
#
_cell.length_a   1.000
_cell.length_b   1.000
_cell.length_c   1.000
_cell.angle_alpha   90.00
_cell.angle_beta   90.00
_cell.angle_gamma   90.00
#
_symmetry.space_group_name_H-M   'P 1'
#
loop_
_entity.id
_entity.type
_entity.pdbx_description
1 polymer ?
#
loop_
_entity_poly.entity_id
_entity_poly.type
_entity_poly.pdbx_seq_one_letter_code
_entity_poly.pdbx_strand_id
1 'polypeptide(L)' 'LIRILIFFIFKKNKKKFRFIIDYKKLNEIIKKNYYLLPFIIEFKEILYRA' A
#
# COMPACT_ATOMS: atom_id res chain seq x y z
N LEU A 1 2.25 6.83 23.89
CA LEU A 1 1.34 5.95 23.12
C LEU A 1 0.95 6.65 21.82
N ILE A 2 1.21 6.04 20.67
CA ILE A 2 0.78 6.59 19.37
C ILE A 2 -0.71 6.30 19.21
N ARG A 3 -1.52 7.34 18.98
CA ARG A 3 -2.95 7.20 18.70
C ARG A 3 -3.12 6.78 17.24
N ILE A 4 -3.71 5.61 17.03
CA ILE A 4 -3.97 5.02 15.71
C ILE A 4 -5.45 5.25 15.37
N LEU A 5 -5.72 5.76 14.16
CA LEU A 5 -7.09 5.90 13.65
C LEU A 5 -7.51 4.64 12.90
N ILE A 6 -8.78 4.28 13.03
CA ILE A 6 -9.40 3.12 12.37
C ILE A 6 -10.63 3.61 11.61
N PHE A 7 -10.79 3.11 10.39
CA PHE A 7 -11.89 3.41 9.49
C PHE A 7 -12.61 2.15 9.05
N PHE A 8 -13.94 2.25 8.93
CA PHE A 8 -14.76 1.27 8.21
C PHE A 8 -15.21 1.90 6.89
N ILE A 9 -14.71 1.38 5.77
CA ILE A 9 -15.02 1.89 4.44
C ILE A 9 -15.76 0.82 3.65
N PHE A 10 -16.81 1.20 2.91
CA PHE A 10 -17.48 0.29 2.00
C PHE A 10 -16.54 -0.20 0.90
N LYS A 11 -16.52 -1.51 0.64
CA LYS A 11 -15.91 -2.06 -0.58
C LYS A 11 -16.63 -1.51 -1.81
N LYS A 12 -15.98 -1.58 -2.99
CA LYS A 12 -16.52 -1.07 -4.26
C LYS A 12 -17.93 -1.59 -4.58
N ASN A 13 -18.22 -2.83 -4.21
CA ASN A 13 -19.54 -3.45 -4.40
C ASN A 13 -20.59 -3.01 -3.36
N LYS A 14 -20.24 -2.15 -2.39
CA LYS A 14 -21.06 -1.64 -1.28
C LYS A 14 -21.68 -2.69 -0.35
N LYS A 15 -21.43 -3.98 -0.57
CA LYS A 15 -22.03 -5.09 0.19
C LYS A 15 -21.26 -5.45 1.46
N LYS A 16 -20.00 -5.01 1.58
CA LYS A 16 -19.13 -5.35 2.70
C LYS A 16 -18.33 -4.13 3.13
N PHE A 17 -18.12 -3.99 4.43
CA PHE A 17 -17.14 -3.06 4.97
C PHE A 17 -15.73 -3.64 4.88
N ARG A 18 -14.75 -2.75 4.80
CA ARG A 18 -13.33 -3.03 4.97
C ARG A 18 -12.86 -2.23 6.17
N PHE A 19 -12.24 -2.94 7.11
CA PHE A 19 -11.50 -2.34 8.21
C PHE A 19 -10.16 -1.83 7.69
N ILE A 20 -9.86 -0.56 7.94
CA ILE A 20 -8.64 0.12 7.47
C ILE A 20 -8.03 0.86 8.66
N ILE A 21 -6.71 0.72 8.82
CA ILE A 21 -5.93 1.42 9.83
C ILE A 21 -5.22 2.60 9.14
N ASP A 22 -5.24 3.78 9.77
CA ASP A 22 -4.45 4.93 9.32
C ASP A 22 -2.98 4.75 9.73
N TYR A 23 -2.15 4.41 8.75
CA TYR A 23 -0.72 4.23 8.95
C TYR A 23 0.09 5.51 8.73
N LYS A 24 -0.49 6.69 8.43
CA LYS A 24 0.28 7.91 8.09
C LYS A 24 1.40 8.21 9.10
N LYS A 25 1.05 8.34 10.39
CA LYS A 25 2.03 8.61 11.46
C LYS A 25 3.02 7.47 11.64
N LEU A 26 2.59 6.22 11.46
CA LEU A 26 3.48 5.05 11.59
C LEU A 26 4.50 5.02 10.44
N ASN A 27 4.09 5.36 9.23
CA ASN A 27 4.96 5.39 8.05
C ASN A 27 6.04 6.48 8.10
N GLU A 28 5.87 7.52 8.92
CA GLU A 28 6.89 8.55 9.17
C GLU A 28 7.95 8.08 10.17
N ILE A 29 7.54 7.29 11.16
CA ILE A 29 8.40 6.85 12.27
C ILE A 29 9.24 5.63 11.88
N ILE A 30 8.71 4.74 11.04
CA ILE A 30 9.36 3.48 10.68
C ILE A 30 10.51 3.72 9.67
N LYS A 31 11.68 3.13 9.95
CA LYS A 31 12.80 3.08 9.00
C LYS A 31 12.38 2.32 7.75
N LYS A 32 12.38 2.99 6.60
CA LYS A 32 12.04 2.38 5.30
C LYS A 32 13.19 1.51 4.81
N ASN A 33 12.87 0.27 4.49
CA ASN A 33 13.76 -0.61 3.73
C ASN A 33 13.36 -0.53 2.25
N TYR A 34 14.05 0.33 1.49
CA TYR A 34 13.72 0.56 0.10
C TYR A 34 14.18 -0.59 -0.78
N TYR A 35 13.26 -1.16 -1.55
CA TYR A 35 13.56 -2.10 -2.62
C TYR A 35 13.14 -1.47 -3.94
N LEU A 36 13.99 -1.57 -4.97
CA LEU A 36 13.68 -1.06 -6.30
C LEU A 36 12.65 -1.98 -6.96
N LEU A 37 11.44 -1.46 -7.15
CA LEU A 37 10.44 -2.08 -7.99
C LEU A 37 10.44 -1.36 -9.33
N PRO A 38 10.81 -2.04 -10.44
CA PRO A 38 10.78 -1.43 -11.76
C PRO A 38 9.34 -1.07 -12.15
N PHE A 39 9.20 -0.05 -12.99
CA PHE A 39 7.90 0.26 -13.57
C PHE A 39 7.42 -0.90 -14.46
N ILE A 40 6.10 -1.04 -14.63
CA ILE A 40 5.55 -2.11 -15.45
C ILE A 40 6.06 -2.08 -16.91
N ILE A 41 6.41 -0.90 -17.43
CA ILE A 41 6.99 -0.73 -18.76
C ILE A 41 8.40 -1.34 -18.79
N GLU A 42 9.27 -0.95 -17.85
CA GLU A 42 10.62 -1.51 -17.68
C GLU A 42 10.58 -3.02 -17.47
N PHE A 43 9.64 -3.50 -16.65
CA PHE A 43 9.48 -4.93 -16.37
C PHE A 43 9.03 -5.72 -17.61
N LYS A 44 8.16 -5.16 -18.46
CA LYS A 44 7.78 -5.77 -19.74
C LYS A 44 8.96 -5.86 -20.69
N GLU A 45 9.78 -4.82 -20.79
CA GLU A 45 10.98 -4.86 -21.62
C GLU A 45 11.93 -5.96 -21.16
N ILE A 46 12.11 -6.17 -19.84
CA ILE A 46 12.92 -7.25 -19.29
C ILE A 46 12.35 -8.63 -19.67
N LEU A 47 11.03 -8.81 -19.55
CA LEU A 47 10.38 -10.11 -19.81
C LEU A 47 10.30 -10.49 -21.29
N TYR A 48 10.06 -9.53 -22.18
CA TYR A 48 9.85 -9.78 -23.60
C TYR A 48 11.09 -9.57 -24.47
N ARG A 49 12.23 -9.17 -23.88
CA ARG A 49 13.56 -9.21 -24.52
C ARG A 49 14.31 -10.52 -24.25
N ALA A 50 13.69 -11.51 -23.63
CA ALA A 50 14.19 -12.87 -23.47
C ALA A 50 13.82 -13.74 -24.68
#